data_AF-A0A0P7Y1T5-F1
#
_entry.id   AF-A0A0P7Y1T5-F1
#
_cell.length_a   1.000
_cell.length_b   1.000
_cell.length_c   1.000
_cell.angle_alpha   90.00
_cell.angle_beta   90.00
_cell.angle_gamma   90.00
#
_symmetry.space_group_name_H-M   'P 1'
#
loop_
_entity.id
_entity.type
_entity.pdbx_description
1 polymer ?
#
loop_
_entity_poly.entity_id
_entity_poly.type
_entity_poly.pdbx_seq_one_letter_code
_entity_poly.pdbx_strand_id
1 'polypeptide(L)'
;MAAAEAVGTNQLLRIIRDLQEAVAELTREYRENGEPITDDSANLHRFSYKLEYLLQFDQKEKTTFLGTRKDYWDYFSDCLAKVKGANDGIRFVKSIPELKTSLGKGRAFIRYSLVHQRLADTLQQCLINQKVTR
;
A
#
# COMPACT_ATOMS: atom_id res chain seq x y z
N MET A 1 14.87 24.60 -6.58
CA MET A 1 14.29 23.37 -7.16
C MET A 1 15.21 22.17 -6.97
N ALA A 2 16.42 22.13 -7.56
CA ALA A 2 17.32 20.96 -7.46
C ALA A 2 17.66 20.48 -6.03
N ALA A 3 17.85 21.40 -5.08
CA ALA A 3 18.12 21.03 -3.68
C ALA A 3 16.91 20.38 -2.98
N ALA A 4 15.68 20.79 -3.31
CA ALA A 4 14.46 20.21 -2.74
C ALA A 4 14.18 18.82 -3.35
N GLU A 5 14.43 18.65 -4.65
CA GLU A 5 14.36 17.36 -5.35
C GLU A 5 15.41 16.37 -4.79
N ALA A 6 16.63 16.83 -4.55
CA ALA A 6 17.69 16.01 -3.93
C ALA A 6 17.33 15.59 -2.49
N VAL A 7 16.76 16.49 -1.68
CA VAL A 7 16.29 16.18 -0.32
C VAL A 7 15.15 15.17 -0.34
N GLY A 8 14.17 15.35 -1.24
CA GLY A 8 13.06 14.39 -1.43
C GLY A 8 13.55 13.00 -1.82
N THR A 9 14.56 12.93 -2.70
CA THR A 9 15.16 11.67 -3.14
C THR A 9 15.91 10.95 -2.01
N ASN A 10 16.69 11.67 -1.20
CA ASN A 10 17.38 11.11 -0.04
C ASN A 10 16.39 10.60 1.02
N GLN A 11 15.31 11.33 1.26
CA GLN A 11 14.24 10.90 2.15
C GLN A 11 13.55 9.64 1.62
N LEU A 12 13.25 9.58 0.32
CA LEU A 12 12.63 8.42 -0.32
C LEU A 12 13.50 7.15 -0.15
N LEU A 13 14.79 7.25 -0.45
CA LEU A 13 15.74 6.13 -0.29
C LEU A 13 15.82 5.66 1.17
N ARG A 14 15.77 6.59 2.12
CA ARG A 14 15.70 6.24 3.55
C ARG A 14 14.42 5.48 3.88
N ILE A 15 13.26 5.93 3.40
CA ILE A 15 11.99 5.24 3.66
C ILE A 15 11.95 3.86 3.01
N ILE A 16 12.53 3.69 1.82
CA ILE A 16 12.65 2.38 1.17
C ILE A 16 13.50 1.43 2.02
N ARG A 17 14.64 1.91 2.54
CA ARG A 17 15.47 1.11 3.47
C ARG A 17 14.72 0.77 4.75
N ASP A 18 14.02 1.74 5.36
CA ASP A 18 13.22 1.50 6.57
C ASP A 18 12.10 0.47 6.32
N LEU A 19 11.52 0.44 5.12
CA LEU A 19 10.53 -0.56 4.73
C LEU A 19 11.17 -1.95 4.59
N GLN A 20 12.36 -2.04 3.97
CA GLN A 20 13.12 -3.29 3.87
C GLN A 20 13.49 -3.84 5.25
N GLU A 21 13.92 -2.98 6.16
CA GLU A 21 14.18 -3.33 7.56
C GLU A 21 12.92 -3.88 8.24
N ALA A 22 11.78 -3.19 8.11
CA ALA A 22 10.51 -3.65 8.70
C ALA A 22 10.08 -5.02 8.15
N VAL A 23 10.31 -5.31 6.87
CA VAL A 23 10.05 -6.65 6.29
C VAL A 23 11.00 -7.70 6.88
N ALA A 24 12.28 -7.37 7.08
CA ALA A 24 13.24 -8.28 7.69
C ALA A 24 12.90 -8.56 9.17
N GLU A 25 12.45 -7.54 9.91
CA GLU A 25 11.99 -7.64 11.30
C GLU A 25 10.74 -8.53 11.39
N LEU A 26 9.73 -8.31 10.54
CA LEU A 26 8.54 -9.17 10.44
C LEU A 26 8.89 -10.63 10.12
N THR A 27 9.84 -10.84 9.21
CA THR A 27 10.29 -12.20 8.85
C THR A 27 10.99 -12.89 10.02
N ARG A 28 11.77 -12.13 10.80
CA ARG A 28 12.44 -12.64 12.00
C ARG A 28 11.42 -12.98 13.09
N GLU A 29 10.50 -12.07 13.37
CA GLU A 29 9.43 -12.24 14.36
C GLU A 29 8.61 -13.51 14.07
N TYR A 30 8.20 -13.71 12.82
CA TYR A 30 7.49 -14.94 12.41
C TYR A 30 8.32 -16.21 12.66
N ARG A 31 9.62 -16.18 12.35
CA ARG A 31 10.52 -17.34 12.52
C ARG A 31 10.82 -17.67 13.99
N GLU A 32 10.96 -16.65 14.82
CA GLU A 32 11.27 -16.80 16.25
C GLU A 32 10.05 -17.26 17.04
N ASN A 33 8.86 -16.72 16.75
CA ASN A 33 7.63 -17.07 17.45
C ASN A 33 6.98 -18.35 16.89
N GLY A 34 7.19 -18.66 15.61
CA GLY A 34 6.55 -19.81 14.95
C GLY A 34 5.05 -19.62 14.68
N GLU A 35 4.53 -18.41 14.91
CA GLU A 35 3.11 -18.06 14.77
C GLU A 35 2.92 -16.92 13.76
N PRO A 36 1.78 -16.84 13.06
CA PRO A 36 1.48 -15.72 12.17
C PRO A 36 1.54 -14.37 12.88
N ILE A 37 2.02 -13.34 12.17
CA ILE A 37 2.05 -11.96 12.67
C ILE A 37 0.62 -11.48 12.96
N THR A 38 0.42 -10.87 14.14
CA THR A 38 -0.86 -10.29 14.53
C THR A 38 -0.82 -8.76 14.63
N ASP A 39 -1.96 -8.14 14.92
CA ASP A 39 -2.14 -6.68 14.88
C ASP A 39 -1.47 -5.91 16.02
N ASP A 40 -0.96 -6.61 17.03
CA ASP A 40 -0.15 -6.01 18.09
C ASP A 40 1.33 -5.84 17.70
N SER A 41 1.76 -6.40 16.56
CA SER A 41 3.13 -6.28 16.08
C SER A 41 3.52 -4.85 15.73
N ALA A 42 4.48 -4.30 16.47
CA ALA A 42 5.08 -3.00 16.18
C ALA A 42 5.78 -2.98 14.80
N ASN A 43 6.34 -4.12 14.37
CA ASN A 43 6.98 -4.25 13.06
C ASN A 43 5.94 -4.18 11.94
N LEU A 44 4.75 -4.75 12.14
CA LEU A 44 3.63 -4.64 11.20
C LEU A 44 3.14 -3.19 11.08
N HIS A 45 3.07 -2.47 12.21
CA HIS A 45 2.74 -1.04 12.21
C HIS A 45 3.79 -0.22 11.45
N ARG A 46 5.09 -0.47 11.70
CA ARG A 46 6.19 0.19 11.00
C ARG A 46 6.12 -0.07 9.49
N PHE A 47 5.97 -1.34 9.10
CA PHE A 47 5.80 -1.74 7.70
C PHE A 47 4.64 -0.98 7.03
N SER A 48 3.47 -1.01 7.67
CA SER A 48 2.24 -0.41 7.12
C SER A 48 2.40 1.09 6.92
N TYR A 49 2.99 1.79 7.88
CA TYR A 49 3.23 3.24 7.78
C TYR A 49 4.24 3.60 6.69
N LYS A 50 5.34 2.84 6.57
CA LYS A 50 6.37 3.11 5.55
C LYS A 50 5.85 2.83 4.15
N LEU A 51 5.05 1.77 3.96
CA LEU A 51 4.42 1.48 2.67
C LEU A 51 3.37 2.55 2.30
N GLU A 52 2.52 2.95 3.25
CA GLU A 52 1.55 4.04 3.04
C GLU A 52 2.26 5.34 2.63
N TYR A 53 3.37 5.69 3.29
CA TYR A 53 4.17 6.84 2.91
C TYR A 53 4.64 6.76 1.45
N LEU A 54 5.17 5.61 1.01
CA LEU A 54 5.63 5.43 -0.37
C LEU A 54 4.50 5.52 -1.39
N LEU A 55 3.32 5.00 -1.05
CA LEU A 55 2.14 5.06 -1.91
C LEU A 55 1.57 6.48 -2.06
N GLN A 56 1.83 7.35 -1.09
CA GLN A 56 1.43 8.76 -1.10
C GLN A 56 2.55 9.70 -1.60
N PHE A 57 3.79 9.21 -1.68
CA PHE A 57 4.92 10.01 -2.13
C PHE A 57 4.73 10.45 -3.58
N ASP A 58 4.80 11.76 -3.80
CA ASP A 58 4.57 12.41 -5.10
C ASP A 58 3.24 12.03 -5.78
N GLN A 59 2.26 11.61 -4.97
CA GLN A 59 0.93 11.30 -5.47
C GLN A 59 0.21 12.59 -5.90
N LYS A 60 -0.18 12.65 -7.17
CA LYS A 60 -1.01 13.74 -7.70
C LYS A 60 -2.35 13.79 -6.96
N GLU A 61 -2.69 14.97 -6.41
CA GLU A 61 -3.97 15.18 -5.76
C GLU A 61 -5.12 15.02 -6.77
N LYS A 62 -6.10 14.19 -6.43
CA LYS A 62 -7.26 13.90 -7.27
C LYS A 62 -8.52 13.88 -6.40
N THR A 63 -9.62 14.34 -6.95
CA THR A 63 -10.95 14.28 -6.30
C THR A 63 -11.96 13.63 -7.25
N THR A 64 -13.02 13.09 -6.67
CA THR A 64 -14.22 12.68 -7.43
C THR A 64 -15.02 13.91 -7.84
N PHE A 65 -16.01 13.73 -8.73
CA PHE A 65 -16.91 14.83 -9.14
C PHE A 65 -17.62 15.50 -7.95
N LEU A 66 -17.92 14.75 -6.90
CA LEU A 66 -18.55 15.25 -5.67
C LEU A 66 -17.53 15.78 -4.63
N GLY A 67 -16.26 15.95 -5.01
CA GLY A 67 -15.23 16.55 -4.16
C GLY A 67 -14.54 15.62 -3.16
N THR A 68 -14.89 14.32 -3.11
CA THR A 68 -14.19 13.38 -2.22
C THR A 68 -12.76 13.15 -2.71
N ARG A 69 -11.77 13.36 -1.82
CA ARG A 69 -10.35 13.11 -2.11
C ARG A 69 -10.09 11.62 -2.40
N LYS A 70 -9.39 11.39 -3.51
CA LYS A 70 -8.85 10.08 -3.89
C LYS A 70 -7.50 9.85 -3.24
N ASP A 71 -7.16 8.58 -3.06
CA ASP A 71 -5.92 8.14 -2.43
C ASP A 71 -5.42 6.85 -3.12
N TYR A 72 -4.39 6.20 -2.58
CA TYR A 72 -3.77 5.02 -3.20
C TYR A 72 -4.72 3.82 -3.38
N TRP A 73 -5.86 3.78 -2.67
CA TRP A 73 -6.94 2.84 -2.97
C TRP A 73 -7.52 3.02 -4.38
N ASP A 74 -7.73 4.26 -4.81
CA ASP A 74 -8.24 4.53 -6.15
C ASP A 74 -7.24 4.07 -7.21
N TYR A 75 -5.94 4.26 -6.96
CA TYR A 75 -4.87 3.71 -7.80
C TYR A 75 -4.94 2.18 -7.90
N PHE A 76 -5.07 1.47 -6.77
CA PHE A 76 -5.24 0.00 -6.80
C PHE A 76 -6.50 -0.43 -7.53
N SER A 77 -7.63 0.24 -7.30
CA SER A 77 -8.88 -0.05 -8.00
C SER A 77 -8.75 0.18 -9.50
N ASP A 78 -8.10 1.27 -9.94
CA ASP A 78 -7.90 1.59 -11.35
C ASP A 78 -6.95 0.60 -12.04
N CYS A 79 -5.90 0.15 -11.35
CA CYS A 79 -4.97 -0.86 -11.86
C CYS A 79 -5.60 -2.26 -11.98
N LEU A 80 -6.39 -2.67 -10.98
CA LEU A 80 -6.71 -4.09 -10.78
C LEU A 80 -8.16 -4.47 -11.08
N ALA A 81 -9.12 -3.54 -11.07
CA ALA A 81 -10.54 -3.90 -11.14
C ALA A 81 -10.93 -4.73 -12.37
N LYS A 82 -10.23 -4.53 -13.50
CA LYS A 82 -10.48 -5.22 -14.78
C LYS A 82 -9.55 -6.42 -15.01
N VAL A 83 -8.62 -6.70 -14.10
CA VAL A 83 -7.67 -7.82 -14.21
C VAL A 83 -8.31 -9.08 -13.63
N LYS A 84 -8.61 -10.07 -14.48
CA LYS A 84 -9.17 -11.36 -14.04
C LYS A 84 -8.19 -12.06 -13.09
N GLY A 85 -8.70 -12.52 -11.95
CA GLY A 85 -7.91 -13.25 -10.93
C GLY A 85 -7.16 -12.36 -9.94
N ALA A 86 -7.02 -11.05 -10.19
CA ALA A 86 -6.36 -10.11 -9.28
C ALA A 86 -7.32 -9.16 -8.55
N ASN A 87 -8.62 -9.22 -8.87
CA ASN A 87 -9.62 -8.27 -8.38
C ASN A 87 -10.42 -8.75 -7.14
N ASP A 88 -10.08 -9.89 -6.54
CA ASP A 88 -10.80 -10.39 -5.36
C ASP A 88 -10.65 -9.47 -4.15
N GLY A 89 -9.44 -8.94 -3.91
CA GLY A 89 -9.25 -7.94 -2.85
C GLY A 89 -10.00 -6.64 -3.12
N ILE A 90 -10.15 -6.26 -4.39
CA ILE A 90 -10.96 -5.09 -4.76
C ILE A 90 -12.45 -5.34 -4.43
N ARG A 91 -12.97 -6.53 -4.74
CA ARG A 91 -14.36 -6.89 -4.41
C ARG A 91 -14.58 -6.95 -2.91
N PHE A 92 -13.66 -7.59 -2.18
CA PHE A 92 -13.72 -7.73 -0.73
C PHE A 92 -13.76 -6.36 -0.03
N VAL A 93 -12.85 -5.45 -0.36
CA VAL A 93 -12.84 -4.13 0.28
C VAL A 93 -14.09 -3.31 -0.08
N LYS A 94 -14.60 -3.44 -1.31
CA LYS A 94 -15.86 -2.78 -1.72
C LYS A 94 -17.09 -3.32 -1.00
N SER A 95 -17.06 -4.56 -0.51
CA SER A 95 -18.19 -5.16 0.22
C SER A 95 -18.23 -4.77 1.71
N ILE A 96 -17.25 -4.06 2.24
CA ILE A 96 -17.22 -3.63 3.65
C ILE A 96 -17.89 -2.24 3.77
N PRO A 97 -19.14 -2.15 4.25
CA PRO A 97 -19.88 -0.89 4.27
C PRO A 97 -19.31 0.14 5.26
N GLU A 98 -18.57 -0.29 6.29
CA GLU A 98 -17.96 0.57 7.31
C GLU A 98 -16.81 1.41 6.77
N LEU A 99 -16.16 0.98 5.68
CA LEU A 99 -15.05 1.71 5.06
C LEU A 99 -15.57 2.86 4.20
N LYS A 100 -15.60 4.07 4.78
CA LYS A 100 -16.15 5.26 4.11
C LYS A 100 -15.15 6.07 3.28
N THR A 101 -13.85 5.98 3.59
CA THR A 101 -12.81 6.81 2.96
C THR A 101 -11.93 6.01 2.01
N SER A 102 -11.35 6.69 1.01
CA SER A 102 -10.37 6.06 0.10
C SER A 102 -9.17 5.53 0.88
N LEU A 103 -8.62 6.34 1.80
CA LEU A 103 -7.53 5.94 2.69
C LEU A 103 -7.87 4.68 3.51
N GLY A 104 -9.05 4.63 4.14
CA GLY A 104 -9.47 3.46 4.93
C GLY A 104 -9.60 2.19 4.08
N LYS A 105 -10.14 2.32 2.87
CA LYS A 105 -10.18 1.21 1.89
C LYS A 105 -8.80 0.76 1.47
N GLY A 106 -7.86 1.69 1.29
CA GLY A 106 -6.48 1.40 0.95
C GLY A 106 -5.78 0.58 2.02
N ARG A 107 -5.91 0.99 3.29
CA ARG A 107 -5.40 0.24 4.45
C ARG A 107 -5.99 -1.15 4.54
N ALA A 108 -7.31 -1.29 4.35
CA ALA A 108 -7.97 -2.59 4.34
C ALA A 108 -7.47 -3.49 3.20
N PHE A 109 -7.21 -2.91 2.01
CA PHE A 109 -6.69 -3.64 0.87
C PHE A 109 -5.27 -4.16 1.08
N ILE A 110 -4.38 -3.36 1.69
CA ILE A 110 -3.01 -3.78 2.06
C ILE A 110 -3.08 -4.95 3.04
N ARG A 111 -3.90 -4.82 4.10
CA ARG A 111 -4.07 -5.87 5.12
C ARG A 111 -4.66 -7.14 4.55
N TYR A 112 -5.69 -7.04 3.71
CA TYR A 112 -6.24 -8.16 2.96
C TYR A 112 -5.14 -8.87 2.13
N SER A 113 -4.33 -8.08 1.41
CA SER A 113 -3.26 -8.61 0.56
C SER A 113 -2.16 -9.31 1.35
N LEU A 114 -1.83 -8.83 2.56
CA LEU A 114 -0.90 -9.50 3.48
C LEU A 114 -1.44 -10.84 3.96
N VAL A 115 -2.69 -10.87 4.45
CA VAL A 115 -3.34 -12.11 4.93
C VAL A 115 -3.38 -13.18 3.84
N HIS A 116 -3.59 -12.77 2.59
CA HIS A 116 -3.65 -13.70 1.45
C HIS A 116 -2.28 -13.95 0.80
N GLN A 117 -1.19 -13.38 1.33
CA GLN A 117 0.18 -13.53 0.82
C GLN A 117 0.39 -13.07 -0.63
N ARG A 118 -0.29 -11.98 -1.05
CA ARG A 118 -0.28 -11.50 -2.44
C ARG A 118 0.18 -10.05 -2.61
N LEU A 119 0.64 -9.40 -1.54
CA LEU A 119 0.92 -7.96 -1.58
C LEU A 119 2.01 -7.62 -2.60
N ALA A 120 3.07 -8.43 -2.71
CA ALA A 120 4.15 -8.20 -3.67
C ALA A 120 3.64 -8.28 -5.12
N ASP A 121 2.96 -9.35 -5.50
CA ASP A 121 2.37 -9.52 -6.83
C ASP A 121 1.35 -8.41 -7.16
N THR A 122 0.54 -8.04 -6.18
CA THR A 122 -0.46 -6.97 -6.30
C THR A 122 0.21 -5.62 -6.62
N LEU A 123 1.26 -5.27 -5.87
CA LEU A 123 2.02 -4.04 -6.11
C LEU A 123 2.73 -4.08 -7.47
N GLN A 124 3.34 -5.21 -7.81
CA GLN A 124 4.03 -5.39 -9.08
C GLN A 124 3.08 -5.20 -10.28
N GLN A 125 1.89 -5.80 -10.23
CA GLN A 125 0.88 -5.64 -11.28
C GLN A 125 0.46 -4.18 -11.46
N CYS A 126 0.35 -3.43 -10.36
CA CYS A 126 0.03 -2.00 -10.42
C CYS A 126 1.18 -1.20 -11.05
N LEU A 127 2.43 -1.42 -10.61
CA LEU A 127 3.60 -0.67 -11.08
C LEU A 127 3.93 -0.93 -12.56
N ILE A 128 3.62 -2.12 -13.08
CA ILE A 128 3.77 -2.44 -14.51
C ILE A 128 2.71 -1.72 -15.35
N ASN A 129 1.56 -1.33 -14.78
CA ASN A 129 0.52 -0.58 -15.47
C ASN A 129 0.88 0.92 -15.62
N GLN A 130 1.86 1.19 -16.47
CA GLN A 130 2.39 2.52 -16.76
C GLN A 130 1.33 3.54 -17.20
N LYS A 131 0.18 3.10 -17.72
CA LYS A 131 -0.91 4.01 -18.10
C LYS A 131 -1.58 4.66 -16.88
N VAL A 132 -1.62 3.95 -15.76
CA VAL A 132 -2.27 4.41 -14.53
C VAL A 132 -1.27 5.07 -13.58
N THR A 133 -0.02 4.57 -13.53
CA THR A 133 1.03 5.03 -12.61
C THR A 133 1.62 6.40 -12.96
N ARG A 134 1.49 6.86 -14.20
CA ARG A 134 2.12 8.10 -14.71
C ARG A 134 1.55 9.42 -14.17
#